data_AF-A0A8J3PL37-F1
#
_entry.id   AF-A0A8J3PL37-F1
#
_cell.length_a   1.000
_cell.length_b   1.000
_cell.length_c   1.000
_cell.angle_alpha   90.00
_cell.angle_beta   90.00
_cell.angle_gamma   90.00
#
_symmetry.space_group_name_H-M   'P 1'
#
loop_
_entity.id
_entity.type
_entity.pdbx_description
1 polymer ?
#
loop_
_entity_poly.entity_id
_entity_poly.type
_entity_poly.pdbx_seq_one_letter_code
_entity_poly.pdbx_strand_id
1 'polypeptide(L)'
;MVIRRLAEQQVPLSKVSAQWVRGDDPAVHVRALQKIIDLGGTPFAHSGQADQPRVVDFYGRHVLPYVHRRRASDPIGRADLVQLSGA
;
A
#
# COMPACT_ATOMS: atom_id res chain seq x y z
N MET A 1 15.44 8.52 -26.61
CA MET A 1 15.71 7.17 -26.07
C MET A 1 14.66 6.20 -26.62
N VAL A 2 15.05 5.17 -27.38
CA VAL A 2 14.14 4.21 -28.05
C VAL A 2 13.23 3.49 -27.04
N ILE A 3 13.75 3.13 -25.87
CA ILE A 3 13.00 2.41 -24.81
C ILE A 3 11.79 3.23 -24.31
N ARG A 4 11.97 4.52 -24.01
CA ARG A 4 10.87 5.39 -23.56
C ARG A 4 9.75 5.47 -24.59
N ARG A 5 10.12 5.71 -25.86
CA ARG A 5 9.15 5.85 -26.96
C ARG A 5 8.32 4.59 -27.16
N LEU A 6 8.95 3.42 -27.08
CA LEU A 6 8.26 2.14 -27.18
C LEU A 6 7.35 1.89 -25.97
N ALA A 7 7.80 2.23 -24.76
CA ALA A 7 6.98 2.11 -23.55
C ALA A 7 5.72 2.98 -23.63
N GLU A 8 5.85 4.24 -24.06
CA GLU A 8 4.73 5.18 -24.23
C GLU A 8 3.72 4.71 -25.29
N GLN A 9 4.16 3.95 -26.31
CA GLN A 9 3.29 3.42 -27.37
C GLN A 9 2.63 2.10 -27.01
N GLN A 10 3.29 1.24 -26.23
CA GLN A 10 2.87 -0.15 -26.02
C GLN A 10 2.26 -0.40 -24.63
N VAL A 11 2.58 0.44 -23.64
CA VAL A 11 2.14 0.24 -22.25
C VAL A 11 1.45 1.51 -21.75
N PRO A 12 0.10 1.55 -21.81
CA PRO A 12 -0.66 2.68 -21.27
C PRO A 12 -0.35 2.88 -19.77
N LEU A 13 -0.24 4.14 -19.34
CA LEU A 13 -0.02 4.48 -17.92
C LEU A 13 -1.12 3.92 -17.01
N SER A 14 -2.36 3.82 -17.52
CA SER A 14 -3.46 3.19 -16.81
C SER A 14 -3.20 1.71 -16.49
N LYS A 15 -2.52 0.99 -17.38
CA LYS A 15 -2.13 -0.41 -17.19
C LYS A 15 -1.03 -0.56 -16.15
N VAL A 16 -0.04 0.34 -16.16
CA VAL A 16 1.06 0.35 -15.16
C VAL A 16 0.53 0.67 -13.77
N SER A 17 -0.33 1.68 -13.66
CA SER A 17 -0.85 2.17 -12.37
C SER A 17 -2.02 1.34 -11.83
N ALA A 18 -2.54 0.36 -12.58
CA ALA A 18 -3.69 -0.44 -12.16
C ALA A 18 -3.44 -1.25 -10.89
N GLN A 19 -2.19 -1.65 -10.65
CA GLN A 19 -1.80 -2.42 -9.47
C GLN A 19 -1.35 -1.54 -8.30
N TRP A 20 -1.35 -0.22 -8.47
CA TRP A 20 -0.89 0.71 -7.45
C TRP A 20 -2.03 1.12 -6.54
N VAL A 21 -1.69 1.31 -5.27
CA VAL A 21 -2.54 2.03 -4.33
C VAL A 21 -2.54 3.50 -4.77
N ARG A 22 -3.72 4.03 -5.12
CA ARG A 22 -3.87 5.36 -5.72
C ARG A 22 -5.15 6.05 -5.25
N GLY A 23 -5.19 7.37 -5.40
CA GLY A 23 -6.25 8.22 -4.87
C GLY A 23 -5.79 9.02 -3.65
N ASP A 24 -6.64 9.95 -3.24
CA ASP A 24 -6.43 10.90 -2.14
C ASP A 24 -7.11 10.47 -0.82
N ASP A 25 -7.92 9.40 -0.84
CA ASP A 25 -8.49 8.81 0.37
C ASP A 25 -7.40 8.09 1.20
N PRO A 26 -7.05 8.59 2.40
CA PRO A 26 -6.05 7.96 3.26
C PRO A 26 -6.44 6.54 3.68
N ALA A 27 -7.72 6.22 3.77
CA ALA A 27 -8.18 4.90 4.22
C ALA A 27 -7.77 3.79 3.24
N VAL A 28 -7.70 4.08 1.94
CA VAL A 28 -7.20 3.14 0.92
C VAL A 28 -5.74 2.80 1.18
N HIS A 29 -4.93 3.79 1.55
CA HIS A 29 -3.51 3.61 1.86
C HIS A 29 -3.30 2.88 3.19
N VAL A 30 -4.06 3.23 4.23
CA VAL A 30 -4.00 2.54 5.54
C VAL A 30 -4.26 1.05 5.38
N ARG A 31 -5.34 0.67 4.67
CA ARG A 31 -5.66 -0.76 4.44
C ARG A 31 -4.55 -1.50 3.70
N ALA A 32 -3.93 -0.86 2.72
CA ALA A 32 -2.85 -1.48 1.97
C ALA A 32 -1.59 -1.71 2.83
N LEU A 33 -1.19 -0.71 3.63
CA LEU A 33 -0.04 -0.85 4.53
C LEU A 33 -0.32 -1.85 5.66
N GLN A 34 -1.52 -1.80 6.25
CA GLN A 34 -1.92 -2.71 7.31
C GLN A 34 -1.89 -4.16 6.83
N LYS A 35 -2.37 -4.45 5.62
CA LYS A 35 -2.30 -5.79 5.03
C LYS A 35 -0.86 -6.33 4.94
N ILE A 36 0.11 -5.48 4.61
CA ILE A 36 1.52 -5.90 4.56
C ILE A 36 2.01 -6.26 5.97
N ILE A 37 1.66 -5.44 6.97
CA ILE A 37 2.02 -5.68 8.38
C ILE A 37 1.37 -6.94 8.93
N ASP A 38 0.08 -7.16 8.64
CA ASP A 38 -0.68 -8.33 9.09
C ASP A 38 -0.08 -9.63 8.56
N LEU A 39 0.55 -9.58 7.38
CA LEU A 39 1.30 -10.70 6.78
C LEU A 39 2.75 -10.83 7.33
N GLY A 40 3.12 -10.04 8.34
CA GLY A 40 4.46 -10.02 8.94
C GLY A 40 5.49 -9.21 8.15
N GLY A 41 5.08 -8.52 7.10
CA GLY A 41 5.94 -7.69 6.26
C GLY A 41 6.28 -6.34 6.90
N THR A 42 7.37 -5.73 6.44
CA THR A 42 7.66 -4.32 6.69
C THR A 42 7.25 -3.51 5.46
N PRO A 43 6.26 -2.61 5.56
CA PRO A 43 5.81 -1.83 4.42
C PRO A 43 6.84 -0.79 3.97
N PHE A 44 6.93 -0.58 2.66
CA PHE A 44 7.67 0.51 2.02
C PHE A 44 6.74 1.22 1.02
N ALA A 45 6.71 2.55 1.06
CA ALA A 45 5.93 3.36 0.14
C ALA A 45 6.84 4.00 -0.92
N HIS A 46 6.50 3.83 -2.19
CA HIS A 46 7.14 4.49 -3.32
C HIS A 46 6.10 5.25 -4.13
N SER A 47 6.34 6.54 -4.41
CA SER A 47 5.43 7.40 -5.16
C SER A 47 6.08 7.98 -6.39
N GLY A 48 5.38 7.87 -7.53
CA GLY A 48 5.75 8.52 -8.79
C GLY A 48 5.25 9.96 -8.95
N GLN A 49 4.67 10.56 -7.89
CA GLN A 49 4.17 11.94 -7.95
C GLN A 49 5.33 12.94 -7.98
N ALA A 50 5.16 14.09 -8.65
CA ALA A 50 6.21 15.09 -8.75
C ALA A 50 6.48 15.82 -7.41
N ASP A 51 5.42 16.14 -6.67
CA ASP A 51 5.51 16.84 -5.38
C ASP A 51 5.73 15.86 -4.23
N GLN A 52 6.97 15.42 -4.07
CA GLN A 52 7.37 14.48 -3.02
C GLN A 52 7.13 14.99 -1.59
N PRO A 53 7.39 16.29 -1.25
CA PRO A 53 7.05 16.82 0.07
C PRO A 53 5.57 16.61 0.43
N ARG A 54 4.65 16.86 -0.50
CA ARG A 54 3.22 16.62 -0.28
C ARG A 54 2.90 15.15 -0.01
N VAL A 55 3.61 14.21 -0.65
CA VAL A 55 3.45 12.78 -0.38
C VAL A 55 3.87 12.45 1.04
N VAL A 56 5.05 12.91 1.45
CA VAL A 56 5.58 12.70 2.81
C VAL A 56 4.62 13.27 3.85
N ASP A 57 4.11 14.47 3.62
CA ASP A 57 3.11 15.11 4.48
C ASP A 57 1.82 14.32 4.57
N PHE A 58 1.30 13.84 3.42
CA PHE A 58 0.09 13.05 3.38
C PHE A 58 0.24 11.75 4.18
N TYR A 59 1.32 11.00 3.95
CA TYR A 59 1.57 9.76 4.69
C TYR A 59 1.81 10.02 6.18
N GLY A 60 2.61 11.03 6.52
CA GLY A 60 2.95 11.37 7.90
C GLY A 60 1.75 11.79 8.74
N ARG A 61 0.81 12.56 8.16
CA ARG A 61 -0.35 13.09 8.90
C ARG A 61 -1.59 12.22 8.82
N HIS A 62 -1.81 11.55 7.69
CA HIS A 62 -3.11 10.94 7.40
C HIS A 62 -3.06 9.43 7.23
N VAL A 63 -1.88 8.81 7.07
CA VAL A 63 -1.78 7.36 6.86
C VAL A 63 -1.08 6.67 8.03
N LEU A 64 0.19 6.99 8.26
CA LEU A 64 1.04 6.30 9.24
C LEU A 64 0.49 6.31 10.68
N PRO A 65 -0.18 7.38 11.18
CA PRO A 65 -0.76 7.36 12.53
C PRO A 65 -1.83 6.28 12.75
N TYR A 66 -2.44 5.76 11.67
CA TYR A 66 -3.51 4.77 11.71
C TYR A 66 -3.06 3.36 11.31
N VAL A 67 -1.75 3.18 11.09
CA VAL A 67 -1.14 1.89 10.76
C VAL A 67 -0.50 1.34 12.02
N HIS A 68 -0.89 0.14 12.43
CA HIS A 68 -0.51 -0.41 13.73
C HIS A 68 0.16 -1.77 13.57
N ARG A 69 1.35 -1.91 14.15
CA ARG A 69 1.95 -3.22 14.37
C ARG A 69 1.29 -3.83 15.60
N ARG A 70 0.58 -4.95 15.43
CA ARG A 70 0.15 -5.78 16.54
C ARG A 70 1.34 -6.10 17.43
N ARG A 71 1.18 -5.99 18.75
CA ARG A 71 2.22 -6.47 19.66
C ARG A 71 2.22 -7.99 19.61
N ALA A 72 3.40 -8.59 19.72
CA ALA A 72 3.52 -10.05 19.78
C ALA A 72 2.69 -10.69 20.92
N SER A 73 2.29 -9.89 21.92
CA SER A 73 1.42 -10.25 23.05
C SER A 73 -0.08 -10.20 22.77
N ASP A 74 -0.51 -9.63 21.63
CA ASP A 74 -1.93 -9.50 21.33
C ASP A 74 -2.48 -10.86 20.87
N PRO A 75 -3.52 -11.42 21.52
CA PRO A 75 -4.03 -12.75 21.19
C PRO A 75 -4.46 -12.82 19.73
N ILE A 76 -4.22 -13.97 19.08
CA ILE A 76 -4.77 -14.28 17.75
C ILE A 76 -6.30 -14.16 17.88
N GLY A 77 -6.89 -13.19 17.20
CA GLY A 77 -8.31 -12.94 17.26
C GLY A 77 -9.04 -14.14 16.67
N ARG A 78 -10.19 -14.52 17.23
CA ARG A 78 -11.00 -15.65 16.73
C ARG A 78 -11.37 -15.54 15.24
N ALA A 79 -11.31 -14.35 14.65
CA ALA A 79 -11.52 -14.13 13.21
C ALA A 79 -10.40 -14.77 12.35
N ASP A 80 -9.18 -14.84 12.86
CA ASP A 80 -7.98 -15.27 12.15
C ASP A 80 -7.92 -16.80 11.99
N LEU A 81 -8.56 -17.53 12.91
CA LEU A 81 -8.63 -18.99 12.92
C LEU A 81 -9.71 -19.55 11.97
N VAL A 82 -10.79 -18.80 11.73
CA VAL A 82 -11.87 -19.24 10.83
C VAL A 82 -11.40 -19.30 9.38
N GLN A 83 -10.44 -18.46 8.99
CA GLN A 83 -9.93 -18.41 7.61
C GLN A 83 -8.85 -19.45 7.29
N LEU A 84 -8.35 -20.21 8.27
CA LEU A 84 -7.31 -21.25 8.07
C LEU A 84 -7.82 -22.69 8.24
N SER A 85 -9.12 -22.90 8.50
CA SER A 85 -9.75 -24.23 8.57
C SER A 85 -10.83 -24.46 7.51
N GLY A 86 -10.85 -23.66 6.44
CA GLY A 86 -11.76 -23.82 5.31
C GLY A 86 -11.03 -23.94 3.98
N ALA A 87 -10.43 -25.10 3.73
CA ALA A 87 -10.00 -25.59 2.41
C ALA A 87 -10.19 -27.11 2.36
#